data_AF-A0AAJ7J6Y9-F1
#
_entry.id   AF-A0AAJ7J6Y9-F1
#
_cell.length_a   1.000
_cell.length_b   1.000
_cell.length_c   1.000
_cell.angle_alpha   90.00
_cell.angle_beta   90.00
_cell.angle_gamma   90.00
#
_symmetry.space_group_name_H-M   'P 1'
#
loop_
_entity.id
_entity.type
_entity.pdbx_description
1 polymer ?
#
loop_
_entity_poly.entity_id
_entity_poly.type
_entity_poly.pdbx_seq_one_letter_code
_entity_poly.pdbx_strand_id
1 'polypeptide(L)'
;MDTVREYLGYINPHWIAVVATGMYTHLRQICIIGLCFEEDNNPPFDPSYASVLFTFSVLCLLAEYRLWPRTLKEPPIQLLYIYEMLIAALITNLTTRAIWVPLMHVIYCLTQESSKCLLWLNTVLGMSRYSCLTELAYYMAQDYAATHMAFCMSVLSFVWMLDATESLDTILDSWAK
;
A
#
# COMPACT_ATOMS: atom_id res chain seq x y z
N MET A 1 -4.04 25.29 -22.31
CA MET A 1 -5.25 24.92 -21.54
C MET A 1 -6.04 23.81 -22.22
N ASP A 2 -5.97 23.68 -23.55
CA ASP A 2 -6.67 22.63 -24.30
C ASP A 2 -6.05 21.23 -24.12
N THR A 3 -4.72 21.15 -23.96
CA THR A 3 -4.02 19.87 -23.69
C THR A 3 -4.48 19.22 -22.38
N VAL A 4 -4.66 19.99 -21.30
CA VAL A 4 -5.18 19.49 -20.02
C VAL A 4 -6.63 19.00 -20.15
N ARG A 5 -7.41 19.62 -21.04
CA ARG A 5 -8.81 19.27 -21.30
C ARG A 5 -8.95 17.97 -22.13
N GLU A 6 -8.01 17.71 -23.04
CA GLU A 6 -7.88 16.42 -23.74
C GLU A 6 -7.42 15.30 -22.80
N TYR A 7 -6.45 15.55 -21.91
CA TYR A 7 -6.07 14.59 -20.87
C TYR A 7 -7.23 14.29 -19.91
N LEU A 8 -8.00 15.31 -19.50
CA LEU A 8 -9.21 15.15 -18.68
C LEU A 8 -10.34 14.38 -19.39
N GLY A 9 -10.40 14.43 -20.73
CA GLY A 9 -11.36 13.64 -21.51
C GLY A 9 -11.05 12.14 -21.55
N TYR A 10 -9.79 11.77 -21.29
CA TYR A 10 -9.32 10.38 -21.21
C TYR A 10 -9.37 9.79 -19.79
N ILE A 11 -9.51 10.62 -18.76
CA ILE A 11 -9.59 10.12 -17.39
C ILE A 11 -10.98 9.54 -17.15
N ASN A 12 -11.02 8.21 -17.02
CA ASN A 12 -12.24 7.48 -16.74
C ASN A 12 -12.81 7.95 -15.37
N PRO A 13 -14.01 8.55 -15.29
CA PRO A 13 -14.55 9.10 -14.05
C PRO A 13 -14.72 8.03 -12.96
N HIS A 14 -14.88 6.76 -13.38
CA HIS A 14 -14.79 5.58 -12.53
C HIS A 14 -13.50 5.53 -11.71
N TRP A 15 -12.36 5.72 -12.39
CA TRP A 15 -11.04 5.63 -11.78
C TRP A 15 -10.85 6.70 -10.71
N ILE A 16 -11.27 7.93 -11.01
CA ILE A 16 -11.27 9.03 -10.03
C ILE A 16 -12.15 8.67 -8.84
N ALA A 17 -13.37 8.19 -9.09
CA ALA A 17 -14.31 7.85 -8.03
C ALA A 17 -13.72 6.79 -7.09
N VAL A 18 -13.15 5.71 -7.62
CA VAL A 18 -12.56 4.61 -6.83
C VAL A 18 -11.33 5.09 -6.07
N VAL A 19 -10.36 5.70 -6.74
CA VAL A 19 -9.09 6.09 -6.11
C VAL A 19 -9.28 7.22 -5.12
N ALA A 20 -10.01 8.28 -5.47
CA ALA A 20 -10.21 9.42 -4.58
C ALA A 20 -10.99 9.04 -3.33
N THR A 21 -12.04 8.22 -3.47
CA THR A 21 -12.87 7.82 -2.33
C THR A 21 -12.15 6.83 -1.44
N GLY A 22 -11.43 5.86 -2.01
CA GLY A 22 -10.60 4.94 -1.25
C GLY A 22 -9.44 5.63 -0.50
N MET A 23 -8.76 6.58 -1.15
CA MET A 23 -7.71 7.35 -0.48
C MET A 23 -8.29 8.23 0.63
N TYR A 24 -9.45 8.85 0.38
CA TYR A 24 -10.14 9.64 1.40
C TYR A 24 -10.55 8.77 2.60
N THR A 25 -11.07 7.56 2.37
CA THR A 25 -11.43 6.64 3.46
C THR A 25 -10.22 6.17 4.24
N HIS A 26 -9.08 5.91 3.57
CA HIS A 26 -7.84 5.55 4.26
C HIS A 26 -7.32 6.69 5.13
N LEU A 27 -7.22 7.91 4.58
CA LEU A 27 -6.69 9.09 5.28
C LEU A 27 -7.58 9.51 6.45
N ARG A 28 -8.90 9.37 6.31
CA ARG A 28 -9.86 9.67 7.38
C ARG A 28 -10.15 8.47 8.29
N GLN A 29 -9.52 7.32 8.04
CA GLN A 29 -9.73 6.08 8.78
C GLN A 29 -11.22 5.71 8.91
N ILE A 30 -12.00 5.93 7.84
CA ILE A 30 -13.44 5.68 7.82
C ILE A 30 -13.69 4.18 7.64
N CYS A 31 -14.27 3.53 8.64
CA CYS A 31 -14.76 2.15 8.56
C CYS A 31 -16.25 2.12 8.18
N ILE A 32 -16.58 1.51 7.04
CA ILE A 32 -17.96 1.34 6.58
C ILE A 32 -18.63 0.10 7.16
N ILE A 33 -17.84 -0.94 7.42
CA ILE A 33 -18.27 -2.17 8.10
C ILE A 33 -17.53 -2.17 9.43
N GLY A 34 -18.18 -2.59 10.52
CA GLY A 34 -17.64 -2.66 11.90
C GLY A 34 -16.40 -3.55 12.10
N LEU A 35 -15.54 -3.66 11.08
CA LEU A 35 -14.16 -4.12 11.11
C LEU A 35 -13.26 -3.22 11.98
N CYS A 36 -13.69 -2.00 12.30
CA CYS A 36 -13.08 -1.15 13.31
C CYS A 36 -13.46 -1.65 14.71
N PHE A 37 -12.58 -2.44 15.33
CA PHE A 37 -12.67 -2.74 16.76
C PHE A 37 -12.25 -1.50 17.56
N GLU A 38 -12.99 -1.17 18.61
CA GLU A 38 -12.81 0.03 19.47
C GLU A 38 -11.48 0.05 20.26
N GLU A 39 -10.66 -1.00 20.15
CA GLU A 39 -9.47 -1.19 21.00
C GLU A 39 -8.17 -0.59 20.41
N ASP A 40 -8.21 -0.06 19.19
CA ASP A 40 -7.08 0.57 18.49
C ASP A 40 -7.13 2.11 18.53
N ASN A 41 -7.39 2.73 19.70
CA ASN A 41 -7.38 4.19 19.84
C ASN A 41 -6.01 4.84 19.57
N ASN A 42 -4.96 4.02 19.47
CA ASN A 42 -3.72 4.36 18.78
C ASN A 42 -3.44 3.22 17.79
N PRO A 43 -3.65 3.40 16.47
CA PRO A 43 -3.06 2.44 15.55
C PRO A 43 -1.55 2.44 15.85
N PRO A 44 -0.90 1.27 16.03
CA PRO A 44 0.54 1.22 16.32
C PRO A 44 1.39 1.85 15.20
N PHE A 45 0.75 2.17 14.08
CA PHE A 45 1.34 2.84 12.93
C PHE A 45 0.39 3.96 12.48
N ASP A 46 0.81 5.20 12.68
CA ASP A 46 0.24 6.37 11.99
C ASP A 46 0.16 6.09 10.48
N PRO A 47 -0.72 6.78 9.71
CA PRO A 47 -0.73 6.73 8.25
C PRO A 47 0.61 7.25 7.70
N SER A 48 1.60 6.37 7.73
CA SER A 48 2.95 6.59 7.23
C SER A 48 2.89 6.67 5.71
N TYR A 49 3.84 7.39 5.11
CA TYR A 49 3.97 7.44 3.65
C TYR A 49 3.95 6.05 2.99
N ALA A 50 4.43 5.03 3.70
CA ALA A 50 4.42 3.65 3.25
C ALA A 50 3.01 3.05 3.12
N SER A 51 2.11 3.28 4.11
CA SER A 51 0.74 2.77 4.04
C SER A 51 -0.08 3.48 2.97
N VAL A 52 0.17 4.79 2.79
CA VAL A 52 -0.47 5.60 1.74
C VAL A 52 -0.04 5.11 0.35
N LEU A 53 1.25 4.87 0.13
CA LEU A 53 1.74 4.32 -1.15
C LEU A 53 1.20 2.92 -1.43
N PHE A 54 1.18 2.06 -0.40
CA PHE A 54 0.66 0.71 -0.53
C PHE A 54 -0.84 0.71 -0.87
N THR A 55 -1.66 1.45 -0.11
CA THR A 55 -3.11 1.54 -0.36
C THR A 55 -3.42 2.18 -1.71
N PHE A 56 -2.67 3.20 -2.10
CA PHE A 56 -2.77 3.80 -3.43
C PHE A 56 -2.50 2.79 -4.55
N SER A 57 -1.45 1.97 -4.41
CA SER A 57 -1.11 0.95 -5.39
C SER A 57 -2.23 -0.09 -5.56
N VAL A 58 -2.84 -0.53 -4.45
CA VAL A 58 -3.96 -1.48 -4.49
C VAL A 58 -5.21 -0.85 -5.12
N LEU A 59 -5.50 0.41 -4.81
CA LEU A 59 -6.63 1.13 -5.39
C LEU A 59 -6.48 1.37 -6.89
N CYS A 60 -5.26 1.68 -7.36
CA CYS A 60 -5.00 1.86 -8.78
C CYS A 60 -5.23 0.57 -9.57
N LEU A 61 -4.72 -0.56 -9.05
CA LEU A 61 -4.99 -1.88 -9.64
C LEU A 61 -6.48 -2.20 -9.66
N LEU A 62 -7.18 -1.92 -8.57
CA LEU A 62 -8.61 -2.16 -8.49
C LEU A 62 -9.40 -1.35 -9.52
N ALA A 63 -9.01 -0.09 -9.74
CA ALA A 63 -9.69 0.83 -10.63
C ALA A 63 -9.57 0.45 -12.13
N GLU A 64 -8.64 -0.44 -12.49
CA GLU A 64 -8.58 -1.03 -13.83
C GLU A 64 -9.66 -2.10 -14.06
N TYR A 65 -10.08 -2.77 -12.99
CA TYR A 65 -11.10 -3.79 -13.07
C TYR A 65 -12.50 -3.18 -13.03
N ARG A 66 -13.39 -3.70 -13.89
CA ARG A 66 -14.81 -3.39 -13.77
C ARG A 66 -15.37 -4.08 -12.52
N LEU A 67 -15.61 -3.27 -11.49
CA LEU A 67 -16.20 -3.68 -10.21
C LEU A 67 -17.65 -4.21 -10.35
N TRP A 68 -18.38 -3.76 -11.37
CA TRP A 68 -19.74 -4.25 -11.63
C TRP A 68 -19.73 -5.63 -12.31
N PRO A 69 -20.43 -6.63 -11.76
CA PRO A 69 -20.46 -7.97 -12.35
C PRO A 69 -21.17 -7.95 -13.71
N ARG A 70 -20.51 -8.55 -14.72
CA ARG A 70 -21.01 -8.61 -16.11
C ARG A 70 -22.34 -9.37 -16.26
N THR A 71 -22.78 -10.08 -15.23
CA THR A 71 -24.01 -10.88 -15.22
C THR A 71 -25.27 -10.06 -14.90
N LEU A 72 -25.12 -8.84 -14.38
CA LEU A 72 -26.24 -7.96 -14.04
C LEU A 72 -26.47 -6.88 -15.09
N LYS A 73 -27.74 -6.53 -15.32
CA LYS A 73 -28.12 -5.40 -16.16
C LYS A 73 -27.47 -4.12 -15.63
N GLU A 74 -26.97 -3.28 -16.53
CA GLU A 74 -26.32 -2.01 -16.17
C GLU A 74 -27.31 -1.12 -15.37
N PRO A 75 -26.94 -0.73 -14.13
CA PRO A 75 -27.78 0.09 -13.28
C PRO A 75 -27.75 1.56 -13.73
N PRO A 76 -28.66 2.41 -13.21
CA PRO A 76 -28.56 3.85 -13.40
C PRO A 76 -27.21 4.38 -12.87
N ILE A 77 -26.64 5.36 -13.60
CA ILE A 77 -25.28 5.90 -13.40
C ILE A 77 -25.02 6.33 -11.95
N GLN A 78 -26.02 6.93 -11.28
CA GLN A 78 -25.88 7.36 -9.87
C GLN A 78 -25.69 6.19 -8.90
N LEU A 79 -26.40 5.08 -9.12
CA LEU A 79 -26.31 3.89 -8.28
C LEU A 79 -24.97 3.17 -8.48
N LEU A 80 -24.46 3.20 -9.72
CA LEU A 80 -23.14 2.68 -10.05
C LEU A 80 -22.04 3.41 -9.25
N TYR A 81 -22.05 4.74 -9.24
CA TYR A 81 -21.05 5.51 -8.49
C TYR A 81 -21.14 5.25 -6.98
N ILE A 82 -22.34 5.23 -6.40
CA ILE A 82 -22.49 4.94 -4.96
C ILE A 82 -21.93 3.56 -4.62
N TYR A 83 -22.20 2.57 -5.47
CA TYR A 83 -21.69 1.22 -5.30
C TYR A 83 -20.16 1.16 -5.39
N GLU A 84 -19.56 1.83 -6.37
CA GLU A 84 -18.12 1.90 -6.54
C GLU A 84 -17.43 2.59 -5.36
N MET A 85 -18.00 3.68 -4.85
CA MET A 85 -17.50 4.34 -3.64
C MET A 85 -17.56 3.41 -2.42
N LEU A 86 -18.66 2.66 -2.28
CA LEU A 86 -18.83 1.72 -1.19
C LEU A 86 -17.82 0.58 -1.26
N ILE A 87 -17.58 0.02 -2.45
CA ILE A 87 -16.59 -1.04 -2.62
C ILE A 87 -15.17 -0.50 -2.42
N ALA A 88 -14.84 0.68 -2.95
CA ALA A 88 -13.52 1.28 -2.75
C ALA A 88 -13.22 1.47 -1.26
N ALA A 89 -14.21 1.93 -0.49
CA ALA A 89 -14.11 2.08 0.95
C ALA A 89 -14.06 0.72 1.70
N LEU A 90 -14.75 -0.31 1.19
CA LEU A 90 -14.65 -1.67 1.75
C LEU A 90 -13.28 -2.27 1.51
N ILE A 91 -12.78 -2.19 0.28
CA ILE A 91 -11.50 -2.76 -0.11
C ILE A 91 -10.37 -2.06 0.60
N THR A 92 -10.41 -0.74 0.76
CA THR A 92 -9.38 -0.03 1.54
C THR A 92 -9.32 -0.48 3.00
N ASN A 93 -10.48 -0.69 3.63
CA ASN A 93 -10.55 -1.25 4.98
C ASN A 93 -10.01 -2.69 5.05
N LEU A 94 -10.31 -3.51 4.04
CA LEU A 94 -9.83 -4.89 3.97
C LEU A 94 -8.32 -4.95 3.71
N THR A 95 -7.81 -4.17 2.75
CA THR A 95 -6.38 -4.07 2.42
C THR A 95 -5.57 -3.60 3.62
N THR A 96 -6.04 -2.58 4.34
CA THR A 96 -5.31 -2.08 5.52
C THR A 96 -5.30 -3.10 6.65
N ARG A 97 -6.45 -3.66 7.02
CA ARG A 97 -6.56 -4.54 8.19
C ARG A 97 -6.11 -5.98 7.92
N ALA A 98 -6.48 -6.54 6.78
CA ALA A 98 -6.22 -7.95 6.47
C ALA A 98 -4.87 -8.18 5.78
N ILE A 99 -4.27 -7.14 5.19
CA ILE A 99 -2.99 -7.28 4.45
C ILE A 99 -1.90 -6.43 5.11
N TRP A 100 -2.11 -5.11 5.21
CA TRP A 100 -1.06 -4.20 5.67
C TRP A 100 -0.66 -4.43 7.13
N VAL A 101 -1.63 -4.49 8.06
CA VAL A 101 -1.35 -4.74 9.48
C VAL A 101 -0.58 -6.05 9.72
N PRO A 102 -1.01 -7.23 9.21
CA PRO A 102 -0.24 -8.45 9.41
C PRO A 102 1.11 -8.42 8.70
N LEU A 103 1.21 -7.78 7.53
CA LEU A 103 2.49 -7.59 6.84
C LEU A 103 3.48 -6.81 7.73
N MET A 104 3.03 -5.74 8.39
CA MET A 104 3.86 -4.97 9.32
C MET A 104 4.35 -5.83 10.49
N HIS A 105 3.48 -6.67 11.06
CA HIS A 105 3.88 -7.60 12.13
C HIS A 105 4.92 -8.61 11.65
N VAL A 106 4.77 -9.13 10.43
CA VAL A 106 5.74 -10.04 9.82
C VAL A 106 7.07 -9.33 9.61
N ILE A 107 7.08 -8.11 9.05
CA ILE A 107 8.30 -7.32 8.84
C ILE A 107 9.01 -7.09 10.18
N TYR A 108 8.27 -6.65 11.19
CA TYR A 108 8.83 -6.41 12.53
C TYR A 108 9.45 -7.68 13.12
N CYS A 109 8.71 -8.79 13.10
CA CYS A 109 9.22 -10.08 13.57
C CYS A 109 10.48 -10.51 12.80
N LEU A 110 10.49 -10.34 11.48
CA LEU A 110 11.62 -10.69 10.63
C LEU A 110 12.86 -9.84 10.92
N THR A 111 12.68 -8.53 11.18
CA THR A 111 13.79 -7.64 11.59
C THR A 111 14.36 -8.02 12.95
N GLN A 112 13.51 -8.42 13.90
CA GLN A 112 13.95 -8.86 15.22
C GLN A 112 14.70 -10.19 15.18
N GLU A 113 14.16 -11.18 14.47
CA GLU A 113 14.79 -12.50 14.38
C GLU A 113 16.07 -12.46 13.53
N SER A 114 16.12 -11.63 12.49
CA SER A 114 17.36 -11.42 11.73
C SER A 114 18.44 -10.73 12.57
N SER A 115 18.10 -9.78 13.44
CA SER A 115 19.05 -9.21 14.41
C SER A 115 19.66 -10.28 15.33
N LYS A 116 18.83 -11.15 15.93
CA LYS A 116 19.30 -12.26 16.78
C LYS A 116 20.19 -13.24 16.01
N CYS A 117 19.79 -13.58 14.78
CA CYS A 117 20.55 -14.45 13.89
C CYS A 117 21.93 -13.86 13.56
N LEU A 118 21.99 -12.56 13.26
CA LEU A 118 23.25 -11.86 13.01
C LEU A 118 24.16 -11.85 14.24
N LEU A 119 23.62 -11.59 15.44
CA LEU A 119 24.39 -11.67 16.68
C LEU A 119 24.94 -13.08 16.93
N TRP A 120 24.12 -14.11 16.70
CA TRP A 120 24.56 -15.51 16.80
C TRP A 120 25.65 -15.84 15.77
N LEU A 121 25.51 -15.38 14.52
CA LEU A 121 26.51 -15.59 13.48
C LEU A 121 27.85 -14.89 13.83
N ASN A 122 27.78 -13.71 14.45
CA ASN A 122 28.96 -12.99 14.91
C ASN A 122 29.72 -13.75 16.02
N THR A 123 29.01 -14.41 16.95
CA THR A 123 29.66 -15.22 18.00
C THR A 123 30.27 -16.50 17.44
N VAL A 124 29.61 -17.15 16.47
CA VAL A 124 30.13 -18.35 15.79
C VAL A 124 31.41 -18.04 15.00
N LEU A 125 31.47 -16.89 14.33
CA LEU A 125 32.65 -16.47 13.55
C LEU A 125 33.78 -15.89 14.43
N GLY A 126 33.58 -15.77 15.75
CA GLY A 126 34.60 -15.24 16.67
C GLY A 126 34.98 -13.78 16.38
N MET A 127 34.09 -13.02 15.73
CA MET A 127 34.35 -11.64 15.36
C MET A 127 34.24 -10.69 16.56
N SER A 128 34.93 -9.55 16.47
CA SER A 128 34.96 -8.56 17.56
C SER A 128 33.57 -7.94 17.83
N ARG A 129 33.40 -7.34 19.01
CA ARG A 129 32.17 -6.61 19.39
C ARG A 129 31.87 -5.39 18.51
N TYR A 130 32.86 -4.89 17.77
CA TYR A 130 32.73 -3.75 16.84
C TYR A 130 32.75 -4.21 15.37
N SER A 131 32.39 -5.46 15.10
CA SER A 131 32.26 -5.92 13.72
C SER A 131 31.06 -5.24 13.04
N CYS A 132 31.17 -5.03 11.73
CA CYS A 132 30.06 -4.56 10.89
C CYS A 132 28.78 -5.41 11.08
N LEU A 133 28.95 -6.70 11.37
CA LEU A 133 27.85 -7.62 11.60
C LEU A 133 27.07 -7.31 12.89
N THR A 134 27.77 -6.85 13.93
CA THR A 134 27.15 -6.43 15.19
C THR A 134 26.41 -5.11 15.02
N GLU A 135 26.99 -4.17 14.26
CA GLU A 135 26.36 -2.88 13.94
C GLU A 135 25.08 -3.06 13.12
N LEU A 136 25.11 -3.92 12.09
CA LEU A 136 23.90 -4.29 11.33
C LEU A 136 22.84 -4.97 12.20
N ALA A 137 23.25 -5.84 13.13
CA ALA A 137 22.32 -6.47 14.05
C ALA A 137 21.65 -5.45 14.98
N TYR A 138 22.40 -4.49 15.51
CA TYR A 138 21.84 -3.41 16.32
C TYR A 138 20.92 -2.50 15.52
N TYR A 139 21.25 -2.20 14.26
CA TYR A 139 20.36 -1.45 13.37
C TYR A 139 19.04 -2.20 13.13
N MET A 140 19.10 -3.50 12.81
CA MET A 140 17.92 -4.36 12.59
C MET A 140 17.04 -4.52 13.84
N ALA A 141 17.60 -4.33 15.04
CA ALA A 141 16.84 -4.35 16.28
C ALA A 141 16.05 -3.05 16.54
N GLN A 142 16.33 -1.97 15.82
CA GLN A 142 15.63 -0.70 15.98
C GLN A 142 14.32 -0.69 15.20
N ASP A 143 13.31 -0.01 15.75
CA ASP A 143 12.00 0.17 15.10
C ASP A 143 12.11 0.88 13.74
N TYR A 144 13.13 1.73 13.57
CA TYR A 144 13.41 2.39 12.29
C TYR A 144 13.66 1.39 11.16
N ALA A 145 14.36 0.28 11.41
CA ALA A 145 14.63 -0.73 10.38
C ALA A 145 13.32 -1.36 9.85
N ALA A 146 12.36 -1.64 10.74
CA ALA A 146 11.06 -2.15 10.34
C ALA A 146 10.28 -1.14 9.48
N THR A 147 10.31 0.15 9.84
CA THR A 147 9.66 1.21 9.04
C THR A 147 10.32 1.41 7.67
N HIS A 148 11.65 1.33 7.59
CA HIS A 148 12.38 1.39 6.32
C HIS A 148 12.04 0.19 5.42
N MET A 149 11.98 -1.02 5.98
CA MET A 149 11.58 -2.21 5.22
C MET A 149 10.13 -2.12 4.74
N ALA A 150 9.22 -1.60 5.56
CA ALA A 150 7.85 -1.33 5.16
C ALA A 150 7.76 -0.32 4.01
N PHE A 151 8.57 0.74 4.06
CA PHE A 151 8.66 1.71 2.96
C PHE A 151 9.18 1.06 1.67
N CYS A 152 10.27 0.29 1.73
CA CYS A 152 10.78 -0.45 0.57
C CYS A 152 9.73 -1.39 -0.02
N MET A 153 8.98 -2.11 0.81
CA MET A 153 7.89 -2.98 0.36
C MET A 153 6.76 -2.18 -0.31
N SER A 154 6.41 -1.01 0.20
CA SER A 154 5.40 -0.14 -0.42
C SER A 154 5.86 0.46 -1.76
N VAL A 155 7.16 0.77 -1.89
CA VAL A 155 7.73 1.22 -3.16
C VAL A 155 7.74 0.07 -4.17
N LEU A 156 8.11 -1.13 -3.75
CA LEU A 156 8.05 -2.32 -4.61
C LEU A 156 6.62 -2.62 -5.06
N SER A 157 5.63 -2.52 -4.17
CA SER A 157 4.22 -2.71 -4.56
C SER A 157 3.74 -1.64 -5.52
N PHE A 158 4.20 -0.40 -5.35
CA PHE A 158 3.91 0.70 -6.27
C PHE A 158 4.52 0.47 -7.65
N VAL A 159 5.80 0.08 -7.73
CA VAL A 159 6.46 -0.26 -9.00
C VAL A 159 5.77 -1.44 -9.67
N TRP A 160 5.41 -2.47 -8.90
CA TRP A 160 4.67 -3.61 -9.42
C TRP A 160 3.28 -3.23 -9.95
N MET A 161 2.60 -2.29 -9.31
CA MET A 161 1.35 -1.72 -9.83
C MET A 161 1.59 -0.99 -11.15
N LEU A 162 2.66 -0.20 -11.28
CA LEU A 162 2.97 0.48 -12.54
C LEU A 162 3.21 -0.51 -13.69
N ASP A 163 3.90 -1.61 -13.41
CA ASP A 163 4.15 -2.70 -14.36
C ASP A 163 2.83 -3.40 -14.75
N ALA A 164 2.01 -3.78 -13.77
CA ALA A 164 0.75 -4.48 -13.99
C ALA A 164 -0.30 -3.63 -14.74
N THR A 165 -0.23 -2.31 -14.62
CA THR A 165 -1.12 -1.36 -15.31
C THR A 165 -0.58 -0.91 -16.67
N GLU A 166 0.54 -1.47 -17.14
CA GLU A 166 1.30 -1.03 -18.32
C GLU A 166 1.69 0.47 -18.30
N SER A 167 1.46 1.16 -17.19
CA SER A 167 1.75 2.58 -17.04
C SER A 167 3.25 2.84 -16.98
N LEU A 168 4.04 1.85 -16.54
CA LEU A 168 5.49 1.91 -16.53
C LEU A 168 6.05 2.10 -17.95
N ASP A 169 5.56 1.36 -18.93
CA ASP A 169 5.99 1.47 -20.34
C ASP A 169 5.68 2.86 -20.89
N THR A 170 4.48 3.40 -20.58
CA THR A 170 4.10 4.75 -21.02
C THR A 170 4.98 5.84 -20.40
N ILE A 171 5.40 5.68 -19.14
CA ILE A 171 6.31 6.61 -18.48
C ILE A 171 7.71 6.49 -19.09
N LEU A 172 8.21 5.27 -19.30
CA LEU A 172 9.53 5.04 -19.88
C LEU A 172 9.64 5.63 -21.30
N ASP A 173 8.61 5.42 -22.12
CA ASP A 173 8.52 6.00 -23.47
C ASP A 173 8.47 7.53 -23.46
N SER A 174 7.87 8.14 -22.44
CA SER A 174 7.83 9.59 -22.27
C SER A 174 9.17 10.19 -21.85
N TRP A 175 9.98 9.44 -21.11
CA TRP A 175 11.33 9.85 -20.66
C TRP A 175 12.41 9.56 -21.71
N ALA A 176 12.18 8.62 -22.62
CA ALA A 176 13.10 8.29 -23.71
C ALA A 176 13.04 9.29 -24.89
N LYS A 177 12.05 10.19 -24.90
CA LYS A 177 11.92 11.31 -25.86
C LYS A 177 12.51 12.60 -25.30
#